data_AF-S2J3U7-F1
#
_entry.id   AF-S2J3U7-F1
#
_cell.length_a   1.000
_cell.length_b   1.000
_cell.length_c   1.000
_cell.angle_alpha   90.00
_cell.angle_beta   90.00
_cell.angle_gamma   90.00
#
_symmetry.space_group_name_H-M   'P 1'
#
loop_
_entity.id
_entity.type
_entity.pdbx_description
1 polymer ?
#
loop_
_entity_poly.entity_id
_entity_poly.type
_entity_poly.pdbx_seq_one_letter_code
_entity_poly.pdbx_strand_id
1 'polypeptide(L)'
;MTCRATITPQQDASLRALHQSMQSNNNATDNTSSTLPASTSTSTPATAAAPSKKPEDNDDKPAVGSEEWHRLRRENHKQVERRRRETINDGITELSRIVPGCEKNKGSILQRAAIYIRQLKEAEAATVEKWTLEKLLTDQAISELNRQVEALKNENDRILLQNSYLKRELENATECHHLHPQSNSESTVASKKQKLNHQD
;
A
#
# COMPACT_ATOMS: atom_id res chain seq x y z
N MET A 1 -31.19 0.72 23.81
CA MET A 1 -29.90 0.06 24.12
C MET A 1 -28.98 0.24 22.92
N THR A 2 -28.08 1.22 22.98
CA THR A 2 -27.12 1.52 21.91
C THR A 2 -25.87 0.66 22.09
N CYS A 3 -25.72 -0.37 21.25
CA CYS A 3 -24.51 -1.18 21.18
C CYS A 3 -23.39 -0.33 20.55
N ARG A 4 -22.48 0.17 21.39
CA ARG A 4 -21.27 0.87 20.96
C ARG A 4 -20.25 -0.21 20.56
N ALA A 5 -19.90 -0.30 19.28
CA ALA A 5 -18.82 -1.15 18.82
C ALA A 5 -17.50 -0.63 19.40
N THR A 6 -16.99 -1.29 20.44
CA THR A 6 -15.72 -0.94 21.07
C THR A 6 -14.59 -1.54 20.25
N ILE A 7 -13.87 -0.68 19.51
CA ILE A 7 -12.62 -1.07 18.84
C ILE A 7 -11.65 -1.58 19.91
N THR A 8 -11.11 -2.78 19.69
CA THR A 8 -10.15 -3.37 20.65
C THR A 8 -8.82 -2.60 20.60
N PRO A 9 -8.06 -2.54 21.72
CA PRO A 9 -6.74 -1.89 21.75
C PRO A 9 -5.76 -2.44 20.71
N GLN A 10 -5.89 -3.74 20.39
CA GLN A 10 -5.10 -4.41 19.36
C GLN A 10 -5.40 -3.89 17.94
N GLN A 11 -6.69 -3.61 17.67
CA GLN A 11 -7.13 -3.01 16.41
C GLN A 11 -6.67 -1.55 16.31
N ASP A 12 -6.71 -0.78 17.40
CA ASP A 12 -6.21 0.61 17.42
C ASP A 12 -4.68 0.68 17.20
N ALA A 13 -3.91 -0.24 17.80
CA ALA A 13 -2.46 -0.32 17.56
C ALA A 13 -2.14 -0.69 16.09
N SER A 14 -2.91 -1.62 15.52
CA SER A 14 -2.77 -2.01 14.11
C SER A 14 -3.15 -0.87 13.16
N LEU A 15 -4.16 -0.07 13.54
CA LEU A 15 -4.57 1.14 12.82
C LEU A 15 -3.45 2.18 12.78
N ARG A 16 -2.83 2.47 13.93
CA ARG A 16 -1.70 3.41 14.01
C ARG A 16 -0.48 2.91 13.25
N ALA A 17 -0.18 1.61 13.32
CA ALA A 17 0.93 1.02 12.61
C ALA A 17 0.75 1.07 11.07
N LEU A 18 -0.47 0.79 10.58
CA LEU A 18 -0.78 0.89 9.15
C LEU A 18 -0.70 2.34 8.67
N HIS A 19 -1.26 3.27 9.44
CA HIS A 19 -1.20 4.69 9.15
C HIS A 19 0.26 5.19 9.10
N GLN A 20 1.10 4.74 10.04
CA GLN A 20 2.53 5.08 10.08
C GLN A 20 3.33 4.43 8.94
N SER A 21 2.99 3.19 8.54
CA SER A 21 3.61 2.52 7.40
C SER A 21 3.27 3.19 6.07
N MET A 22 2.04 3.66 5.89
CA MET A 22 1.62 4.37 4.68
C MET A 22 2.27 5.76 4.58
N GLN A 23 2.48 6.44 5.71
CA GLN A 23 3.22 7.71 5.75
C GLN A 23 4.74 7.55 5.50
N SER A 24 5.33 6.43 5.94
CA SER A 24 6.79 6.23 5.87
C SER A 24 7.30 5.93 4.45
N ASN A 25 6.46 5.43 3.54
CA ASN A 25 6.86 5.15 2.16
C ASN A 25 7.05 6.41 1.30
N ASN A 26 6.58 7.57 1.72
CA ASN A 26 6.64 8.80 0.92
C ASN A 26 7.70 9.82 1.38
N ASN A 27 8.48 9.52 2.44
CA ASN A 27 9.52 10.42 2.94
C ASN A 27 10.92 10.14 2.38
N ALA A 28 11.03 9.25 1.39
CA ALA A 28 12.31 8.73 0.87
C ALA A 28 12.81 9.38 -0.44
N THR A 29 12.22 10.48 -0.91
CA THR A 29 12.65 11.14 -2.16
C THR A 29 13.32 12.50 -2.00
N ASP A 30 13.61 12.95 -0.77
CA ASP A 30 14.11 14.32 -0.56
C ASP A 30 15.49 14.35 0.10
N ASN A 31 16.50 13.73 -0.54
CA ASN A 31 17.90 14.08 -0.24
C ASN A 31 18.93 13.60 -1.29
N THR A 32 18.86 14.08 -2.53
CA THR A 32 20.04 14.03 -3.43
C THR A 32 20.10 15.26 -4.33
N SER A 33 20.63 16.37 -3.84
CA SER A 33 21.41 17.34 -4.63
C SER A 33 21.75 18.58 -3.80
N SER A 34 22.96 18.62 -3.25
CA SER A 34 23.89 19.76 -3.33
C SER A 34 24.99 19.65 -2.27
N THR A 35 26.06 18.93 -2.58
CA THR A 35 27.34 19.05 -1.86
C THR A 35 28.31 19.76 -2.79
N LEU A 36 28.55 21.04 -2.52
CA LEU A 36 29.64 21.81 -3.10
C LEU A 36 30.95 21.41 -2.39
N PRO A 37 32.08 21.18 -3.09
CA PRO A 37 33.36 21.16 -2.41
C PRO A 37 33.95 22.58 -2.37
N ALA A 38 34.22 23.05 -1.16
CA ALA A 38 35.17 24.12 -0.91
C ALA A 38 36.60 23.57 -1.09
N SER A 39 37.51 24.38 -1.63
CA SER A 39 38.94 24.06 -1.66
C SER A 39 39.78 25.32 -1.43
N THR A 40 40.54 25.27 -0.35
CA THR A 40 41.47 26.27 0.16
C THR A 40 42.83 26.20 -0.56
N SER A 41 43.49 27.35 -0.64
CA SER A 41 44.84 27.70 -1.12
C SER A 41 45.98 26.67 -0.96
N THR A 42 46.95 26.65 -1.88
CA THR A 42 48.41 26.51 -1.59
C THR A 42 49.29 27.01 -2.76
N SER A 43 50.42 27.59 -2.40
CA SER A 43 51.54 28.18 -3.16
C SER A 43 52.41 27.23 -4.01
N THR A 44 53.17 27.83 -4.93
CA THR A 44 54.21 27.34 -5.88
C THR A 44 55.39 26.54 -5.26
N PRO A 45 56.18 25.72 -6.01
CA PRO A 45 57.31 26.22 -6.82
C PRO A 45 57.59 25.50 -8.17
N ALA A 46 58.54 26.08 -8.93
CA ALA A 46 58.91 25.86 -10.33
C ALA A 46 59.60 24.51 -10.68
N THR A 47 59.55 24.10 -11.98
CA THR A 47 60.66 23.50 -12.78
C THR A 47 60.30 23.39 -14.29
N ALA A 48 61.20 23.95 -15.12
CA ALA A 48 61.65 23.66 -16.50
C ALA A 48 60.72 23.14 -17.65
N ALA A 49 60.63 23.99 -18.69
CA ALA A 49 60.93 23.77 -20.11
C ALA A 49 60.24 22.64 -20.95
N ALA A 50 59.29 23.03 -21.81
CA ALA A 50 59.21 22.68 -23.24
C ALA A 50 58.10 23.51 -23.94
N PRO A 51 58.27 23.98 -25.21
CA PRO A 51 57.33 24.88 -25.87
C PRO A 51 56.28 24.09 -26.64
N SER A 52 55.00 24.29 -26.32
CA SER A 52 53.88 23.81 -27.15
C SER A 52 52.80 24.88 -27.15
N LYS A 53 52.46 25.33 -28.35
CA LYS A 53 51.61 26.48 -28.69
C LYS A 53 50.33 26.50 -27.83
N LYS A 54 50.22 27.52 -26.98
CA LYS A 54 48.96 27.88 -26.33
C LYS A 54 48.00 28.45 -27.38
N PRO A 55 46.69 28.14 -27.34
CA PRO A 55 45.72 28.97 -28.03
C PRO A 55 45.73 30.34 -27.36
N GLU A 56 45.74 31.40 -28.15
CA GLU A 56 45.57 32.77 -27.67
C GLU A 56 44.16 32.91 -27.10
N ASP A 57 44.02 32.68 -25.80
CA ASP A 57 42.86 33.13 -25.05
C ASP A 57 43.09 34.60 -24.70
N ASN A 58 42.31 35.45 -25.35
CA ASN A 58 42.19 36.90 -25.17
C ASN A 58 42.34 37.32 -23.69
N ASP A 59 43.51 37.86 -23.33
CA ASP A 59 43.74 38.56 -22.07
C ASP A 59 43.28 40.03 -22.15
N ASP A 60 42.07 40.25 -22.69
CA ASP A 60 41.37 41.54 -22.60
C ASP A 60 40.59 41.64 -21.28
N LYS A 61 41.25 41.35 -20.16
CA LYS A 61 40.71 41.71 -18.85
C LYS A 61 41.06 43.17 -18.63
N PRO A 62 40.11 44.12 -18.73
CA PRO A 62 40.40 45.54 -18.63
C PRO A 62 41.09 45.84 -17.29
N ALA A 63 42.07 46.75 -17.30
CA ALA A 63 42.86 47.07 -16.11
C ALA A 63 41.96 47.44 -14.92
N VAL A 64 42.25 46.91 -13.74
CA VAL A 64 41.45 47.16 -12.52
C VAL A 64 41.43 48.66 -12.21
N GLY A 65 40.23 49.25 -12.13
CA GLY A 65 40.04 50.71 -11.97
C GLY A 65 39.87 51.49 -13.28
N SER A 66 40.04 50.85 -14.44
CA SER A 66 39.67 51.44 -15.73
C SER A 66 38.15 51.53 -15.90
N GLU A 67 37.71 52.45 -16.76
CA GLU A 67 36.28 52.66 -17.05
C GLU A 67 35.62 51.42 -17.66
N GLU A 68 36.34 50.67 -18.50
CA GLU A 68 35.92 49.39 -19.07
C GLU A 68 35.77 48.30 -18.00
N TRP A 69 36.67 48.26 -17.00
CA TRP A 69 36.55 47.33 -15.88
C TRP A 69 35.31 47.62 -15.02
N HIS A 70 35.03 48.90 -14.75
CA HIS A 70 33.80 49.30 -14.06
C HIS A 70 32.53 49.00 -14.87
N ARG A 71 32.59 49.13 -16.21
CA ARG A 71 31.49 48.77 -17.12
C ARG A 71 31.21 47.28 -17.09
N LEU A 72 32.23 46.45 -17.28
CA LEU A 72 32.12 44.99 -17.29
C LEU A 72 31.62 44.47 -15.96
N ARG A 73 32.08 45.02 -14.84
CA ARG A 73 31.60 44.65 -13.50
C ARG A 73 30.11 44.97 -13.32
N ARG A 74 29.64 46.15 -13.76
CA ARG A 74 28.23 46.52 -13.72
C ARG A 74 27.37 45.62 -14.62
N GLU A 75 27.84 45.33 -15.83
CA GLU A 75 27.14 44.45 -16.77
C GLU A 75 27.05 43.02 -16.26
N ASN A 76 28.16 42.48 -15.75
CA ASN A 76 28.19 41.15 -15.14
C ASN A 76 27.20 41.08 -13.97
N HIS A 77 27.18 42.10 -13.10
CA HIS A 77 26.20 42.17 -12.01
C HIS A 77 24.75 42.19 -12.51
N LYS A 78 24.43 43.00 -13.54
CA LYS A 78 23.10 43.00 -14.18
C LYS A 78 22.74 41.62 -14.75
N GLN A 79 23.70 40.96 -15.37
CA GLN A 79 23.52 39.65 -15.98
C GLN A 79 23.27 38.57 -14.92
N VAL A 80 23.96 38.62 -13.79
CA VAL A 80 23.70 37.75 -12.62
C VAL A 80 22.29 37.99 -12.08
N GLU A 81 21.90 39.25 -11.90
CA GLU A 81 20.56 39.62 -11.44
C GLU A 81 19.46 39.14 -12.39
N ARG A 82 19.66 39.30 -13.71
CA ARG A 82 18.73 38.84 -14.74
C ARG A 82 18.52 37.33 -14.64
N ARG A 83 19.59 36.54 -14.56
CA ARG A 83 19.47 35.08 -14.40
C ARG A 83 18.70 34.71 -13.12
N ARG A 84 18.96 35.37 -11.99
CA ARG A 84 18.21 35.11 -10.75
C ARG A 84 16.71 35.34 -10.96
N ARG A 85 16.34 36.44 -11.62
CA ARG A 85 14.93 36.78 -11.91
C ARG A 85 14.28 35.77 -12.84
N GLU A 86 15.00 35.29 -13.85
CA GLU A 86 14.52 34.23 -14.76
C GLU A 86 14.26 32.94 -14.00
N THR A 87 15.21 32.46 -13.19
CA THR A 87 15.02 31.25 -12.38
C THR A 87 13.79 31.35 -11.46
N ILE A 88 13.57 32.50 -10.82
CA ILE A 88 12.37 32.72 -9.99
C ILE A 88 11.09 32.70 -10.82
N ASN A 89 11.09 33.35 -11.98
CA ASN A 89 9.93 33.41 -12.86
C ASN A 89 9.57 32.04 -13.43
N ASP A 90 10.59 31.25 -13.78
CA ASP A 90 10.43 29.89 -14.27
C ASP A 90 9.81 29.01 -13.17
N GLY A 91 10.30 29.11 -11.93
CA GLY A 91 9.71 28.42 -10.78
C GLY A 91 8.24 28.78 -10.54
N ILE A 92 7.88 30.07 -10.61
CA ILE A 92 6.48 30.51 -10.47
C ILE A 92 5.60 30.01 -11.63
N THR A 93 6.16 29.98 -12.84
CA THR A 93 5.44 29.49 -14.03
C THR A 93 5.18 27.99 -13.91
N GLU A 94 6.14 27.22 -13.40
CA GLU A 94 5.95 25.78 -13.18
C GLU A 94 4.89 25.49 -12.13
N LEU A 95 4.87 26.24 -11.01
CA LEU A 95 3.80 26.15 -10.02
C LEU A 95 2.41 26.38 -10.64
N SER A 96 2.29 27.33 -11.57
CA SER A 96 1.01 27.63 -12.22
C SER A 96 0.47 26.51 -13.12
N ARG A 97 1.32 25.58 -13.57
CA ARG A 97 0.93 24.44 -14.41
C ARG A 97 0.35 23.28 -13.59
N ILE A 98 0.92 23.03 -12.41
CA ILE A 98 0.55 21.89 -11.57
C ILE A 98 -0.59 22.21 -10.60
N VAL A 99 -0.77 23.49 -10.27
CA VAL A 99 -1.83 23.94 -9.36
C VAL A 99 -3.07 24.31 -10.16
N PRO A 100 -4.24 23.69 -9.88
CA PRO A 100 -5.47 23.96 -10.62
C PRO A 100 -6.01 25.36 -10.32
N GLY A 101 -6.57 26.01 -11.35
CA GLY A 101 -7.24 27.31 -11.20
C GLY A 101 -6.31 28.46 -10.85
N CYS A 102 -5.05 28.38 -11.28
CA CYS A 102 -4.10 29.49 -11.20
C CYS A 102 -4.33 30.52 -12.32
N GLU A 103 -4.33 31.80 -11.94
CA GLU A 103 -4.32 32.93 -12.87
C GLU A 103 -2.88 33.38 -13.16
N LYS A 104 -2.70 34.37 -14.04
CA LYS A 104 -1.38 34.90 -14.45
C LYS A 104 -0.66 35.72 -13.36
N ASN A 105 -1.30 35.95 -12.22
CA ASN A 105 -0.80 36.82 -11.16
C ASN A 105 0.14 36.08 -10.20
N LYS A 106 1.41 36.50 -10.10
CA LYS A 106 2.43 35.85 -9.23
C LYS A 106 1.95 35.66 -7.79
N GLY A 107 1.33 36.67 -7.19
CA GLY A 107 0.78 36.57 -5.82
C GLY A 107 -0.37 35.57 -5.70
N SER A 108 -1.27 35.53 -6.67
CA SER A 108 -2.40 34.58 -6.72
C SER A 108 -1.91 33.15 -6.90
N ILE A 109 -0.91 32.92 -7.76
CA ILE A 109 -0.28 31.60 -7.95
C ILE A 109 0.28 31.08 -6.63
N LEU A 110 1.04 31.91 -5.89
CA LEU A 110 1.61 31.51 -4.60
C LEU A 110 0.54 31.21 -3.55
N GLN A 111 -0.50 32.05 -3.46
CA GLN A 111 -1.60 31.82 -2.52
C GLN A 111 -2.40 30.56 -2.87
N ARG A 112 -2.68 30.33 -4.16
CA ARG A 112 -3.35 29.12 -4.64
C ARG A 112 -2.53 27.86 -4.39
N ALA A 113 -1.23 27.90 -4.64
CA ALA A 113 -0.33 26.79 -4.34
C ALA A 113 -0.38 26.40 -2.86
N ALA A 114 -0.34 27.38 -1.95
CA ALA A 114 -0.43 27.13 -0.51
C ALA A 114 -1.79 26.54 -0.08
N ILE A 115 -2.89 26.97 -0.70
CA ILE A 115 -4.22 26.37 -0.46
C ILE A 115 -4.25 24.94 -0.99
N TYR A 116 -3.77 24.71 -2.21
CA TYR A 116 -3.80 23.41 -2.85
C TYR A 116 -2.95 22.38 -2.10
N ILE A 117 -1.77 22.75 -1.59
CA ILE A 117 -0.96 21.87 -0.74
C ILE A 117 -1.73 21.45 0.52
N ARG A 118 -2.47 22.37 1.15
CA ARG A 118 -3.30 22.02 2.31
C ARG A 118 -4.43 21.06 1.94
N GLN A 119 -5.11 21.33 0.82
CA GLN A 119 -6.16 20.44 0.31
C GLN A 119 -5.63 19.05 -0.03
N LEU A 120 -4.44 18.95 -0.64
CA LEU A 120 -3.80 17.67 -0.93
C LEU A 120 -3.50 16.90 0.36
N LYS A 121 -3.00 17.57 1.41
CA LYS A 121 -2.76 16.93 2.71
C LYS A 121 -4.07 16.47 3.39
N GLU A 122 -5.11 17.28 3.34
CA GLU A 122 -6.43 16.91 3.88
C GLU A 122 -7.05 15.74 3.08
N ALA A 123 -6.95 15.77 1.76
CA ALA A 123 -7.41 14.71 0.87
C ALA A 123 -6.63 13.41 1.06
N GLU A 124 -5.30 13.50 1.25
CA GLU A 124 -4.45 12.36 1.61
C GLU A 124 -4.91 11.72 2.91
N ALA A 125 -5.09 12.51 3.97
CA ALA A 125 -5.57 12.03 5.26
C ALA A 125 -6.94 11.34 5.16
N ALA A 126 -7.90 11.97 4.47
CA ALA A 126 -9.23 11.39 4.24
C ALA A 126 -9.18 10.10 3.40
N THR A 127 -8.28 10.04 2.42
CA THR A 127 -8.04 8.84 1.63
C THR A 127 -7.50 7.73 2.52
N VAL A 128 -6.46 7.99 3.31
CA VAL A 128 -5.90 7.01 4.26
C VAL A 128 -6.97 6.48 5.21
N GLU A 129 -7.82 7.35 5.77
CA GLU A 129 -8.93 6.95 6.64
C GLU A 129 -9.92 6.02 5.93
N LYS A 130 -10.33 6.39 4.71
CA LYS A 130 -11.25 5.57 3.89
C LYS A 130 -10.69 4.18 3.62
N TRP A 131 -9.46 4.09 3.10
CA TRP A 131 -8.81 2.81 2.80
C TRP A 131 -8.65 1.95 4.06
N THR A 132 -8.32 2.60 5.18
CA THR A 132 -8.17 1.94 6.47
C THR A 132 -9.48 1.32 6.95
N LEU A 133 -10.59 2.06 6.84
CA LEU A 133 -11.92 1.56 7.19
C LEU A 133 -12.35 0.40 6.28
N GLU A 134 -12.18 0.55 4.97
CA GLU A 134 -12.50 -0.50 3.99
C GLU A 134 -11.71 -1.79 4.26
N LYS A 135 -10.42 -1.67 4.61
CA LYS A 135 -9.60 -2.81 4.99
C LYS A 135 -10.14 -3.51 6.23
N LEU A 136 -10.44 -2.77 7.31
CA LEU A 136 -10.96 -3.36 8.55
C LEU A 136 -12.26 -4.13 8.32
N LEU A 137 -13.19 -3.57 7.55
CA LEU A 137 -14.46 -4.21 7.25
C LEU A 137 -14.26 -5.48 6.42
N THR A 138 -13.33 -5.44 5.47
CA THR A 138 -12.98 -6.60 4.64
C THR A 138 -12.31 -7.69 5.47
N ASP A 139 -11.36 -7.34 6.34
CA ASP A 139 -10.67 -8.28 7.23
C ASP A 139 -11.66 -8.95 8.21
N GLN A 140 -12.64 -8.18 8.71
CA GLN A 140 -13.70 -8.71 9.56
C GLN A 140 -14.59 -9.69 8.78
N ALA A 141 -15.00 -9.35 7.56
CA ALA A 141 -15.80 -10.23 6.71
C ALA A 141 -15.05 -11.53 6.36
N ILE A 142 -13.77 -11.44 6.00
CA ILE A 142 -12.91 -12.60 5.73
C ILE A 142 -12.80 -13.49 6.98
N SER A 143 -12.58 -12.90 8.15
CA SER A 143 -12.48 -13.65 9.41
C SER A 143 -13.77 -14.40 9.73
N GLU A 144 -14.92 -13.77 9.51
CA GLU A 144 -16.24 -14.38 9.72
C GLU A 144 -16.49 -15.52 8.72
N LEU A 145 -16.19 -15.30 7.44
CA LEU A 145 -16.32 -16.35 6.41
C LEU A 145 -15.42 -17.55 6.71
N ASN A 146 -14.17 -17.32 7.11
CA ASN A 146 -13.26 -18.39 7.51
C ASN A 146 -13.79 -19.18 8.70
N ARG A 147 -14.40 -18.51 9.70
CA ARG A 147 -15.05 -19.17 10.84
C ARG A 147 -16.20 -20.06 10.39
N GLN A 148 -17.04 -19.59 9.47
CA GLN A 148 -18.16 -20.36 8.93
C GLN A 148 -17.68 -21.57 8.12
N VAL A 149 -16.65 -21.39 7.29
CA VAL A 149 -16.02 -22.49 6.55
C VAL A 149 -15.48 -23.56 7.50
N GLU A 150 -14.80 -23.16 8.58
CA GLU A 150 -14.26 -24.10 9.56
C GLU A 150 -15.38 -24.85 10.30
N ALA A 151 -16.46 -24.17 10.69
CA ALA A 151 -17.61 -24.80 11.32
C ALA A 151 -18.27 -25.84 10.40
N LEU A 152 -18.45 -25.52 9.12
CA LEU A 152 -19.02 -26.43 8.13
C LEU A 152 -18.11 -27.63 7.85
N LYS A 153 -16.79 -27.44 7.79
CA LYS A 153 -15.82 -28.54 7.66
C LYS A 153 -15.93 -29.50 8.84
N ASN A 154 -15.93 -28.99 10.07
CA ASN A 154 -16.07 -29.80 11.27
C ASN A 154 -17.38 -30.60 11.30
N GLU A 155 -18.50 -29.98 10.89
CA GLU A 155 -19.78 -30.69 10.81
C GLU A 155 -19.79 -31.75 9.70
N ASN A 156 -19.17 -31.47 8.55
CA ASN A 156 -19.04 -32.44 7.46
C ASN A 156 -18.20 -33.64 7.92
N ASP A 157 -17.07 -33.41 8.58
CA ASP A 157 -16.22 -34.46 9.14
C ASP A 157 -16.98 -35.32 10.16
N ARG A 158 -17.77 -34.67 11.05
CA ARG A 158 -18.63 -35.36 12.02
C ARG A 158 -19.66 -36.27 11.32
N ILE A 159 -20.33 -35.76 10.29
CA ILE A 159 -21.33 -36.51 9.50
C ILE A 159 -20.65 -37.66 8.73
N LEU A 160 -19.46 -37.45 8.19
CA LEU A 160 -18.69 -38.49 7.50
C LEU A 160 -18.30 -39.62 8.46
N LEU A 161 -17.81 -39.28 9.66
CA LEU A 161 -17.53 -40.24 10.74
C LEU A 161 -18.79 -41.05 11.10
N GLN A 162 -19.92 -40.37 11.33
CA GLN A 162 -21.18 -41.03 11.66
C GLN A 162 -21.66 -41.96 10.53
N ASN A 163 -21.58 -41.52 9.28
CA ASN A 163 -21.93 -42.35 8.12
C ASN A 163 -21.01 -43.57 8.00
N SER A 164 -19.71 -43.42 8.25
CA SER A 164 -18.76 -44.54 8.22
C SER A 164 -19.09 -45.59 9.28
N TYR A 165 -19.44 -45.14 10.49
CA TYR A 165 -19.84 -46.01 11.60
C TYR A 165 -21.11 -46.79 11.27
N LEU A 166 -22.17 -46.10 10.83
CA LEU A 166 -23.45 -46.72 10.49
C LEU A 166 -23.33 -47.70 9.31
N LYS A 167 -22.52 -47.36 8.29
CA LYS A 167 -22.24 -48.29 7.18
C LYS A 167 -21.58 -49.58 7.67
N ARG A 168 -20.60 -49.48 8.58
CA ARG A 168 -19.93 -50.66 9.16
C ARG A 168 -20.86 -51.49 10.02
N GLU A 169 -21.74 -50.85 10.79
CA GLU A 169 -22.73 -51.54 11.61
C GLU A 169 -23.77 -52.29 10.74
N LEU A 170 -24.21 -51.68 9.64
CA LEU A 170 -25.04 -52.33 8.63
C LEU A 170 -24.33 -53.53 7.98
N GLU A 171 -23.06 -53.38 7.59
CA GLU A 171 -22.26 -54.45 6.99
C GLU A 171 -22.13 -55.66 7.94
N ASN A 172 -21.77 -55.41 9.21
CA ASN A 172 -21.72 -56.43 10.25
C ASN A 172 -23.08 -57.15 10.45
N ALA A 173 -24.19 -56.39 10.43
CA ALA A 173 -25.53 -56.96 10.57
C ALA A 173 -25.91 -57.83 9.36
N THR A 174 -25.51 -57.42 8.15
CA THR A 174 -25.74 -58.21 6.93
C THR A 174 -24.89 -59.49 6.88
N GLU A 175 -23.66 -59.46 7.38
CA GLU A 175 -22.80 -60.65 7.49
C GLU A 175 -23.37 -61.69 8.48
N CYS A 176 -23.95 -61.23 9.59
CA CYS A 176 -24.55 -62.11 10.60
C CYS A 176 -25.81 -62.84 10.07
N HIS A 177 -26.53 -62.26 9.10
CA HIS A 177 -27.72 -62.86 8.49
C HIS A 177 -27.39 -63.91 7.40
N HIS A 178 -26.14 -64.00 6.93
CA HIS A 178 -25.72 -64.99 5.91
C HIS A 178 -25.30 -66.35 6.50
N LEU A 179 -25.15 -66.46 7.83
CA LEU A 179 -24.71 -67.69 8.51
C LEU A 179 -25.85 -68.56 9.07
N HIS A 180 -27.09 -68.36 8.62
CA HIS A 180 -28.22 -69.24 8.97
C HIS A 180 -28.61 -70.15 7.79
N PRO A 181 -28.03 -71.36 7.64
CA PRO A 181 -28.66 -72.39 6.84
C PRO A 181 -29.94 -72.82 7.57
N GLN A 182 -31.09 -72.62 6.93
CA GLN A 182 -32.38 -73.08 7.44
C GLN A 182 -32.36 -74.61 7.59
N SER A 183 -32.06 -75.10 8.79
CA SER A 183 -32.45 -76.46 9.20
C SER A 183 -33.91 -76.41 9.67
N ASN A 184 -34.86 -76.41 8.73
CA ASN A 184 -36.23 -76.79 9.06
C ASN A 184 -36.38 -78.29 8.84
N SER A 185 -36.19 -79.03 9.92
CA SER A 185 -36.69 -80.38 10.10
C SER A 185 -38.21 -80.37 10.03
N GLU A 186 -38.74 -81.22 9.16
CA GLU A 186 -40.15 -81.60 9.15
C GLU A 186 -40.54 -82.14 10.54
N SER A 187 -41.51 -81.50 11.18
CA SER A 187 -42.32 -82.13 12.22
C SER A 187 -43.78 -81.74 12.00
N THR A 188 -44.49 -82.68 11.41
CA THR A 188 -45.94 -82.75 11.33
C THR A 188 -46.56 -82.87 12.72
N VAL A 189 -47.44 -81.96 13.13
CA VAL A 189 -48.64 -82.34 13.90
C VAL A 189 -49.81 -81.45 13.50
N ALA A 190 -50.78 -82.08 12.85
CA ALA A 190 -52.10 -81.53 12.58
C ALA A 190 -52.88 -81.28 13.89
N SER A 191 -53.55 -80.14 13.99
CA SER A 191 -54.73 -79.97 14.83
C SER A 191 -55.63 -78.87 14.27
N LYS A 192 -56.91 -79.01 14.55
CA LYS A 192 -58.04 -78.84 13.63
C LYS A 192 -59.04 -77.84 14.22
N LYS A 193 -59.58 -76.96 13.36
CA LYS A 193 -60.75 -76.05 13.55
C LYS A 193 -60.48 -74.89 14.54
N GLN A 194 -61.00 -73.67 14.34
CA GLN A 194 -62.41 -73.32 14.09
C GLN A 194 -62.56 -71.86 13.60
N LYS A 195 -63.54 -71.63 12.72
CA LYS A 195 -64.06 -70.35 12.19
C LYS A 195 -64.20 -69.23 13.23
N LEU A 196 -63.96 -67.96 12.83
CA LEU A 196 -65.01 -66.92 12.81
C LEU A 196 -64.67 -65.70 11.91
N ASN A 197 -65.65 -65.28 11.11
CA ASN A 197 -65.73 -64.11 10.22
C ASN A 197 -65.88 -62.77 10.96
N HIS A 198 -65.38 -61.67 10.35
CA HIS A 198 -66.09 -60.42 9.95
C HIS A 198 -65.02 -59.40 9.44
N GLN A 199 -64.99 -58.84 8.22
CA GLN A 199 -65.92 -57.91 7.52
C GLN A 199 -66.38 -56.78 8.45
N ASP A 200 -66.13 -55.49 8.24
CA ASP A 200 -65.75 -54.67 7.07
C ASP A 200 -64.82 -53.53 7.50
#